data_AF-X1CHJ0-F1
#
_entry.id   AF-X1CHJ0-F1
#
_cell.length_a   1.000
_cell.length_b   1.000
_cell.length_c   1.000
_cell.angle_alpha   90.00
_cell.angle_beta   90.00
_cell.angle_gamma   90.00
#
_symmetry.space_group_name_H-M   'P 1'
#
loop_
_entity.id
_entity.type
_entity.pdbx_description
1 polymer ?
#
loop_
_entity_poly.entity_id
_entity_poly.type
_entity_poly.pdbx_seq_one_letter_code
_entity_poly.pdbx_strand_id
1 'polypeptide(L)' 'MRKILIIGRRAPYGSIFTVEGFLAAMAMTSMDLPTDLVLVDDGVYCAFKKQGPDGIGHQSIQNA' A
#
# COMPACT_ATOMS: atom_id res chain seq x y z
N MET A 1 2.84 15.60 19.67
CA MET A 1 3.32 15.02 18.39
C MET A 1 2.12 14.64 17.55
N ARG A 2 2.08 14.98 16.26
CA ARG A 2 1.06 14.50 15.33
C ARG A 2 1.47 13.13 14.80
N LYS A 3 0.52 12.19 14.77
CA LYS A 3 0.68 10.87 14.13
C LYS A 3 -0.09 10.87 12.83
N ILE A 4 0.45 10.21 11.82
CA ILE A 4 -0.17 10.04 10.50
C ILE A 4 -0.72 8.63 10.43
N LEU A 5 -1.99 8.50 10.04
CA LEU A 5 -2.61 7.22 9.75
C LEU A 5 -3.01 7.20 8.27
N ILE A 6 -2.49 6.22 7.55
CA ILE A 6 -2.89 5.94 6.17
C ILE A 6 -3.78 4.70 6.20
N ILE A 7 -4.97 4.80 5.61
CA ILE A 7 -5.96 3.71 5.59
C ILE A 7 -6.11 3.19 4.16
N GLY A 8 -5.56 2.00 3.91
CA GLY A 8 -5.74 1.28 2.65
C GLY A 8 -7.04 0.49 2.66
N ARG A 9 -8.02 0.90 1.85
CA ARG A 9 -9.35 0.26 1.77
C ARG A 9 -9.63 -0.49 0.47
N ARG A 10 -8.74 -0.38 -0.51
CA ARG A 10 -8.95 -0.88 -1.88
C ARG A 10 -8.05 -2.08 -2.17
N ALA A 11 -8.59 -3.05 -2.91
CA ALA A 11 -7.83 -4.18 -3.43
C ALA A 11 -6.65 -3.72 -4.31
N PRO A 12 -5.54 -4.49 -4.35
CA PRO A 12 -4.41 -4.17 -5.21
C PRO A 12 -4.77 -4.35 -6.69
N TYR A 13 -4.02 -3.69 -7.57
CA TYR A 13 -4.09 -3.78 -9.04
C TYR A 13 -5.37 -3.27 -9.73
N GLY A 14 -6.51 -3.19 -9.03
CA GLY A 14 -7.74 -2.61 -9.58
C GLY A 14 -7.71 -1.08 -9.68
N SER A 15 -6.76 -0.43 -9.00
CA SER A 15 -6.56 1.01 -9.03
C SER A 15 -5.14 1.39 -8.58
N ILE A 16 -4.70 2.61 -8.91
CA ILE A 16 -3.37 3.12 -8.54
C ILE A 16 -3.23 3.46 -7.04
N PHE A 17 -4.36 3.65 -6.34
CA PHE A 17 -4.40 4.15 -4.96
C PHE A 17 -3.62 3.30 -3.97
N THR A 18 -3.54 1.99 -4.19
CA THR A 18 -2.73 1.11 -3.34
C THR A 18 -1.26 1.50 -3.44
N VAL A 19 -0.71 1.58 -4.66
CA VAL A 19 0.70 1.92 -4.91
C VAL A 19 1.03 3.31 -4.36
N GLU A 20 0.19 4.31 -4.66
CA GLU A 20 0.38 5.67 -4.14
C GLU A 20 0.30 5.72 -2.61
N GLY A 21 -0.59 4.94 -2.00
CA GLY A 21 -0.71 4.83 -0.54
C GLY A 21 0.54 4.26 0.11
N PHE A 22 1.13 3.20 -0.47
CA PHE A 22 2.41 2.64 0.00
C PHE A 22 3.56 3.64 -0.16
N LEU A 23 3.67 4.30 -1.32
CA LEU A 23 4.68 5.33 -1.57
C LEU A 23 4.57 6.50 -0.59
N ALA A 24 3.35 6.97 -0.31
CA ALA A 24 3.11 8.01 0.67
C ALA A 24 3.50 7.56 2.10
N ALA A 25 3.19 6.32 2.48
CA ALA A 25 3.60 5.77 3.77
C ALA A 25 5.12 5.72 3.92
N MET A 26 5.83 5.26 2.89
CA MET A 26 7.30 5.21 2.87
C MET A 26 7.92 6.61 2.91
N ALA A 27 7.39 7.56 2.13
CA ALA A 27 7.86 8.94 2.13
C ALA A 27 7.69 9.59 3.50
N MET A 28 6.50 9.50 4.11
CA MET A 28 6.26 10.07 5.45
C MET A 28 7.16 9.44 6.51
N THR A 29 7.34 8.11 6.46
CA THR A 29 8.23 7.41 7.39
C THR A 29 9.69 7.84 7.19
N SER A 30 10.14 8.04 5.95
CA SER A 30 11.49 8.52 5.63
C SER A 30 11.77 9.95 6.11
N MET A 31 10.73 10.73 6.38
CA MET A 31 10.79 12.08 6.96
C MET A 31 10.69 12.08 8.49
N ASP A 32 10.88 10.92 9.14
CA ASP A 32 10.74 10.71 10.58
C ASP A 32 9.35 11.11 11.15
N LEU A 33 8.32 11.11 10.30
CA LEU A 33 6.95 11.35 10.73
C LEU A 33 6.35 10.03 11.27
N PRO A 34 5.86 9.98 12.52
CA PRO A 34 5.25 8.77 13.08
C PRO A 34 4.03 8.36 12.25
N THR A 35 4.18 7.31 11.44
CA THR A 35 3.23 6.92 10.40
C THR A 35 2.83 5.46 10.57
N ASP A 36 1.52 5.22 10.63
CA ASP A 36 0.93 3.88 10.63
C ASP A 36 0.17 3.67 9.31
N LEU A 37 0.39 2.52 8.66
CA LEU A 37 -0.42 2.07 7.51
C LEU A 37 -1.33 0.93 7.98
N VAL A 38 -2.63 1.13 7.87
CA VAL A 38 -3.64 0.12 8.23
C VAL A 38 -4.41 -0.30 7.00
N LEU A 39 -4.45 -1.61 6.76
CA LEU A 39 -5.24 -2.23 5.69
C LEU A 39 -6.58 -2.69 6.28
N VAL A 40 -7.68 -2.26 5.67
CA VAL A 40 -9.05 -2.65 6.05
C VAL A 40 -9.87 -2.94 4.79
N ASP A 41 -11.06 -3.52 4.94
CA ASP A 41 -11.94 -3.89 3.82
C ASP A 41 -11.17 -4.70 2.76
N ASP A 42 -11.31 -4.37 1.47
CA ASP A 42 -10.57 -5.01 0.38
C ASP A 42 -9.06 -4.70 0.39
N GLY A 43 -8.63 -3.71 1.17
CA GLY A 43 -7.22 -3.39 1.37
C GLY A 43 -6.42 -4.55 1.96
N VAL A 44 -7.06 -5.45 2.70
CA VAL A 44 -6.39 -6.63 3.29
C VAL A 44 -5.80 -7.57 2.23
N TYR A 45 -6.34 -7.56 1.00
CA TYR A 45 -5.81 -8.35 -0.11
C TYR A 45 -4.40 -7.91 -0.52
N CYS A 46 -3.98 -6.67 -0.19
CA CYS A 46 -2.62 -6.21 -0.45
C CYS A 46 -1.56 -7.02 0.34
N ALA A 47 -1.94 -7.61 1.48
CA ALA A 47 -1.03 -8.38 2.34
C ALA A 47 -0.84 -9.85 1.88
N PHE A 48 -1.53 -10.29 0.83
CA PHE A 48 -1.38 -11.67 0.33
C PHE A 48 0.02 -11.89 -0.22
N LYS A 49 0.64 -13.02 0.09
CA LYS A 49 2.00 -13.36 -0.37
C LYS A 49 1.96 -13.94 -1.78
N LYS A 50 3.10 -13.85 -2.50
CA LYS A 50 3.29 -14.47 -3.82
C LYS A 50 2.26 -14.00 -4.87
N GLN A 51 2.01 -12.69 -4.92
CA GLN A 51 1.15 -12.12 -5.96
C GLN A 51 1.89 -12.16 -7.30
N GLY A 52 1.24 -12.66 -8.35
CA GLY A 52 1.78 -12.75 -9.71
C GLY A 52 0.95 -11.95 -10.70
N PRO A 53 1.04 -10.60 -10.70
CA PRO A 53 0.23 -9.74 -11.55
C PRO A 53 0.75 -9.58 -12.99
N ASP A 54 1.82 -10.30 -13.37
CA ASP A 54 2.42 -10.18 -14.70
C ASP A 54 1.42 -10.54 -15.82
N GLY A 55 0.51 -11.49 -15.56
CA GLY A 55 -0.56 -11.87 -16.49
C GLY A 55 -1.59 -10.78 -16.75
N ILE A 56 -1.64 -9.74 -15.92
CA ILE A 56 -2.47 -8.54 -16.11
C ILE A 56 -1.63 -7.29 -16.45
N GLY A 57 -0.34 -7.46 -16.76
CA GLY A 57 0.54 -6.36 -17.19
C GLY A 57 0.97 -5.40 -16.07
N HIS A 58 0.83 -5.80 -14.80
CA HIS A 58 1.26 -5.00 -13.66
C HIS A 58 2.51 -5.58 -12.99
N GLN A 59 3.29 -4.72 -12.33
CA GLN A 59 4.38 -5.16 -11.46
C GLN A 59 3.87 -5.55 -10.08
N SER A 60 4.57 -6.48 -9.42
CA SER A 60 4.25 -6.88 -8.05
C SER A 60 4.44 -5.73 -7.06
N ILE A 61 3.41 -5.45 -6.26
CA ILE A 61 3.49 -4.48 -5.16
C ILE A 61 4.41 -4.91 -4.01
N GLN A 62 4.84 -6.18 -3.97
CA GLN A 62 5.80 -6.67 -2.96
C GLN A 62 7.23 -6.21 -3.26
N ASN A 63 7.48 -5.75 -4.49
CA ASN A 63 8.77 -5.27 -4.95
C ASN A 63 8.80 -3.73 -5.08
N ALA A 64 7.70 -3.06 -4.72
CA ALA A 64 7.55 -1.60 -4.73
C ALA A 64 7.95 -1.02 -3.38
#